data_AF-A0A0A2EH17-F1
#
_entry.id   AF-A0A0A2EH17-F1
#
_cell.length_a   1.000
_cell.length_b   1.000
_cell.length_c   1.000
_cell.angle_alpha   90.00
_cell.angle_beta   90.00
_cell.angle_gamma   90.00
#
_symmetry.space_group_name_H-M   'P 1'
#
loop_
_entity.id
_entity.type
_entity.pdbx_description
1 polymer ?
#
loop_
_entity_poly.entity_id
_entity_poly.type
_entity_poly.pdbx_seq_one_letter_code
_entity_poly.pdbx_strand_id
1 'polypeptide(L)'
;MEKLKYKEGDFFAVSLNKSEENIKKFLPPYAFGRIIAILPSKNQIVEFFRYFGEMENNTDIFLKSGRLFNPVSTAGGLYSGRWRVIKSDPNYNREDAKFSQIKLGKYSDDFPHLSQIWIGGKTYPASKEDFKDVEPYIIYAPQQLEQRLRDILNID
;
A
#
# COMPACT_ATOMS: atom_id res chain seq x y z
N MET A 1 -3.00 24.42 -8.46
CA MET A 1 -3.16 23.04 -7.96
C MET A 1 -1.84 22.35 -8.18
N GLU A 2 -1.10 22.06 -7.12
CA GLU A 2 0.22 21.40 -7.23
C GLU A 2 0.02 20.01 -7.85
N LYS A 3 0.75 19.70 -8.93
CA LYS A 3 0.68 18.37 -9.56
C LYS A 3 1.15 17.34 -8.54
N LEU A 4 0.38 16.26 -8.37
CA LEU A 4 0.83 15.09 -7.61
C LEU A 4 2.16 14.63 -8.23
N LYS A 5 3.20 14.45 -7.39
CA LYS A 5 4.53 13.99 -7.83
C LYS A 5 4.58 12.48 -8.13
N TYR A 6 3.43 11.81 -8.08
CA TYR A 6 3.26 10.38 -8.28
C TYR A 6 1.95 10.10 -9.01
N LYS A 7 1.85 8.93 -9.64
CA LYS A 7 0.70 8.46 -10.41
C LYS A 7 0.45 6.97 -10.19
N GLU A 8 -0.71 6.48 -10.62
CA GLU A 8 -1.01 5.05 -10.65
C GLU A 8 0.08 4.30 -11.45
N GLY A 9 0.47 3.12 -10.97
CA GLY A 9 1.53 2.32 -11.57
C GLY A 9 2.94 2.67 -11.12
N ASP A 10 3.12 3.75 -10.34
CA ASP A 10 4.42 4.06 -9.78
C ASP A 10 4.82 3.02 -8.73
N PHE A 11 6.00 2.46 -8.91
CA PHE A 11 6.70 1.67 -7.92
C PHE A 11 7.45 2.59 -6.97
N PHE A 12 7.40 2.27 -5.69
CA PHE A 12 8.07 3.01 -4.65
C PHE A 12 8.87 2.09 -3.73
N ALA A 13 9.90 2.66 -3.10
CA ALA A 13 10.66 2.05 -2.03
C ALA A 13 10.40 2.81 -0.72
N VAL A 14 10.36 2.07 0.38
CA VAL A 14 10.22 2.60 1.75
C VAL A 14 11.44 2.19 2.54
N SER A 15 12.24 3.14 3.03
CA SER A 15 13.34 2.81 3.94
C SER A 15 12.78 2.38 5.29
N LEU A 16 13.13 1.17 5.72
CA LEU A 16 12.69 0.59 6.97
C LEU A 16 13.66 0.85 8.13
N ASN A 17 14.73 1.61 7.89
CA ASN A 17 15.66 2.06 8.92
C ASN A 17 14.94 2.81 10.05
N LYS A 18 15.44 2.63 11.29
CA LYS A 18 15.03 3.40 12.46
C LYS A 18 15.90 4.64 12.71
N SER A 19 17.16 4.63 12.27
CA SER A 19 18.08 5.77 12.41
C SER A 19 17.70 6.92 11.47
N GLU A 20 17.31 8.06 12.03
CA GLU A 20 16.97 9.29 11.28
C GLU A 20 18.06 9.69 10.27
N GLU A 21 19.33 9.45 10.60
CA GLU A 21 20.44 9.69 9.68
C GLU A 21 20.37 8.76 8.46
N ASN A 22 20.14 7.47 8.69
CA ASN A 22 20.03 6.48 7.61
C ASN A 22 18.79 6.70 6.74
N ILE A 23 17.69 7.15 7.35
CA ILE A 23 16.47 7.54 6.63
C ILE A 23 16.72 8.74 5.73
N LYS A 24 17.42 9.77 6.22
CA LYS A 24 17.78 10.95 5.41
C LYS A 24 18.66 10.57 4.22
N LYS A 25 19.61 9.68 4.44
CA LYS A 25 20.46 9.09 3.39
C LYS A 25 19.72 8.08 2.51
N PHE A 26 18.51 7.68 2.92
CA PHE A 26 17.68 6.67 2.28
C PHE A 26 18.48 5.39 2.07
N LEU A 27 18.83 4.73 3.16
CA LEU A 27 19.61 3.50 3.20
C LEU A 27 18.74 2.26 3.44
N PRO A 28 19.18 1.06 3.00
CA PRO A 28 18.48 -0.21 3.18
C PRO A 28 18.39 -0.63 4.67
N PRO A 29 17.47 -1.53 5.04
CA PRO A 29 16.60 -2.30 4.14
C PRO A 29 15.39 -1.51 3.64
N TYR A 30 14.94 -1.82 2.43
CA TYR A 30 13.73 -1.26 1.83
C TYR A 30 12.62 -2.29 1.74
N ALA A 31 11.38 -1.86 1.96
CA ALA A 31 10.22 -2.52 1.40
C ALA A 31 9.86 -1.86 0.06
N PHE A 32 9.28 -2.64 -0.84
CA PHE A 32 8.87 -2.17 -2.16
C PHE A 32 7.36 -2.30 -2.33
N GLY A 33 6.76 -1.35 -3.03
CA GLY A 33 5.33 -1.35 -3.31
C GLY A 33 4.99 -0.67 -4.63
N ARG A 34 3.70 -0.72 -4.98
CA ARG A 34 3.14 -0.08 -6.17
C ARG A 34 1.87 0.68 -5.80
N ILE A 35 1.71 1.87 -6.38
CA ILE A 35 0.45 2.61 -6.31
C ILE A 35 -0.53 1.95 -7.26
N ILE A 36 -1.53 1.27 -6.70
CA ILE A 36 -2.54 0.58 -7.50
C ILE A 36 -3.53 1.59 -8.08
N ALA A 37 -4.05 2.48 -7.23
CA ALA A 37 -5.04 3.47 -7.59
C ALA A 37 -4.93 4.72 -6.73
N ILE A 38 -5.36 5.87 -7.26
CA ILE A 38 -5.53 7.12 -6.52
C ILE A 38 -7.03 7.44 -6.48
N LEU A 39 -7.63 7.38 -5.30
CA LEU A 39 -9.07 7.61 -5.15
C LEU A 39 -9.41 9.11 -5.22
N PRO A 40 -10.68 9.50 -5.47
CA PRO A 40 -11.10 10.90 -5.51
C PRO A 40 -10.78 11.69 -4.22
N SER A 41 -10.80 11.03 -3.06
CA SER A 41 -10.39 11.58 -1.76
C SER A 41 -8.87 11.76 -1.61
N LYS A 42 -8.09 11.51 -2.66
CA LYS A 42 -6.62 11.59 -2.74
C LYS A 42 -5.86 10.59 -1.88
N ASN A 43 -6.51 9.66 -1.17
CA ASN A 43 -5.84 8.48 -0.63
C ASN A 43 -5.45 7.52 -1.75
N GLN A 44 -4.36 6.80 -1.55
CA GLN A 44 -3.87 5.78 -2.46
C GLN A 44 -4.34 4.40 -1.99
N ILE A 45 -4.61 3.51 -2.95
CA ILE A 45 -4.57 2.07 -2.72
C ILE A 45 -3.19 1.59 -3.14
N VAL A 46 -2.48 0.94 -2.24
CA VAL A 46 -1.11 0.45 -2.49
C VAL A 46 -1.03 -1.04 -2.20
N GLU A 47 -0.11 -1.71 -2.89
CA GLU A 47 0.35 -3.05 -2.51
C GLU A 47 1.83 -3.01 -2.13
N PHE A 48 2.22 -3.94 -1.27
CA PHE A 48 3.60 -4.20 -0.90
C PHE A 48 4.00 -5.59 -1.38
N PHE A 49 5.22 -5.71 -1.88
CA PHE A 49 5.76 -6.94 -2.43
C PHE A 49 6.52 -7.75 -1.37
N ARG A 50 6.63 -9.07 -1.56
CA ARG A 50 7.41 -9.93 -0.65
C ARG A 50 8.90 -9.70 -0.73
N TYR A 51 9.39 -9.20 -1.85
CA TYR A 51 10.78 -8.79 -1.99
C TYR A 51 11.06 -7.55 -1.12
N PHE A 52 12.12 -7.61 -0.30
CA PHE A 52 12.61 -6.53 0.55
C PHE A 52 14.13 -6.65 0.72
N GLY A 53 14.79 -5.57 1.15
CA GLY A 53 16.24 -5.56 1.37
C GLY A 53 16.93 -4.46 0.57
N GLU A 54 17.91 -4.83 -0.25
CA GLU A 54 18.68 -3.89 -1.07
C GLU A 54 17.87 -3.28 -2.21
N MET A 55 18.32 -2.11 -2.68
CA MET A 55 17.69 -1.43 -3.82
C MET A 55 17.69 -2.34 -5.05
N GLU A 56 16.54 -2.49 -5.69
CA GLU A 56 16.38 -3.25 -6.92
C GLU A 56 15.69 -2.37 -7.98
N ASN A 57 16.23 -2.39 -9.20
CA ASN A 57 15.75 -1.58 -10.32
C ASN A 57 14.85 -2.39 -11.26
N ASN A 58 14.89 -3.71 -11.16
CA ASN A 58 14.06 -4.61 -11.93
C ASN A 58 12.71 -4.88 -11.24
N THR A 59 11.69 -4.16 -11.69
CA THR A 59 10.30 -4.30 -11.21
C THR A 59 9.71 -5.69 -11.40
N ASP A 60 10.22 -6.51 -12.32
CA ASP A 60 9.73 -7.87 -12.52
C ASP A 60 10.00 -8.76 -11.30
N ILE A 61 11.08 -8.49 -10.55
CA ILE A 61 11.40 -9.20 -9.32
C ILE A 61 10.32 -8.94 -8.27
N PHE A 62 9.87 -7.69 -8.14
CA PHE A 62 8.80 -7.31 -7.24
C PHE A 62 7.49 -8.03 -7.60
N LEU A 63 7.09 -7.97 -8.87
CA LEU A 63 5.86 -8.58 -9.36
C LEU A 63 5.87 -10.11 -9.15
N LYS A 64 6.98 -10.78 -9.47
CA LYS A 64 7.15 -12.24 -9.29
C LYS A 64 7.14 -12.65 -7.82
N SER A 65 7.61 -11.80 -6.91
CA SER A 65 7.58 -12.08 -5.47
C SER A 65 6.16 -12.12 -4.91
N GLY A 66 5.20 -11.51 -5.61
CA GLY A 66 3.81 -11.42 -5.18
C GLY A 66 3.62 -10.48 -3.98
N ARG A 67 2.38 -10.42 -3.50
CA ARG A 67 1.99 -9.53 -2.40
C ARG A 67 2.47 -10.05 -1.05
N LEU A 68 2.97 -9.14 -0.22
CA LEU A 68 3.28 -9.40 1.18
C LEU A 68 2.01 -9.56 2.01
N PHE A 69 1.04 -8.67 1.80
CA PHE A 69 -0.31 -8.72 2.35
C PHE A 69 -1.29 -8.09 1.36
N ASN A 70 -2.58 -8.17 1.66
CA ASN A 70 -3.64 -7.63 0.82
C ASN A 70 -3.48 -6.09 0.67
N PRO A 71 -3.90 -5.49 -0.46
CA PRO A 71 -3.74 -4.05 -0.67
C PRO A 71 -4.42 -3.22 0.42
N VAL A 72 -3.83 -2.08 0.75
CA VAL A 72 -4.27 -1.19 1.84
C VAL A 72 -4.47 0.22 1.33
N SER A 73 -5.25 1.01 2.08
CA SER A 73 -5.36 2.43 1.82
C SER A 73 -4.37 3.24 2.64
N THR A 74 -3.74 4.24 2.03
CA THR A 74 -2.81 5.15 2.71
C THR A 74 -2.98 6.57 2.21
N ALA A 75 -2.58 7.55 3.02
CA ALA A 75 -2.44 8.93 2.61
C ALA A 75 -1.13 9.51 3.16
N GLY A 76 -0.53 10.48 2.45
CA GLY A 76 0.65 11.19 2.95
C GLY A 76 2.00 10.48 2.77
N GLY A 77 2.03 9.18 2.45
CA GLY A 77 3.27 8.38 2.41
C GLY A 77 4.31 8.90 1.43
N LEU A 78 3.89 9.08 0.18
CA LEU A 78 4.76 9.51 -0.92
C LEU A 78 5.13 11.01 -0.89
N TYR A 79 4.74 11.73 0.17
CA TYR A 79 5.18 13.09 0.46
C TYR A 79 6.30 13.11 1.52
N SER A 80 6.54 11.98 2.19
CA SER A 80 7.53 11.86 3.26
C SER A 80 8.88 11.38 2.72
N GLY A 81 10.00 11.85 3.28
CA GLY A 81 11.36 11.48 2.81
C GLY A 81 11.70 9.98 2.89
N ARG A 82 10.87 9.19 3.60
CA ARG A 82 11.00 7.74 3.81
C ARG A 82 10.46 6.91 2.65
N TRP A 83 9.57 7.46 1.84
CA TRP A 83 8.98 6.80 0.68
C TRP A 83 9.43 7.51 -0.58
N ARG A 84 9.96 6.79 -1.56
CA ARG A 84 10.42 7.38 -2.82
C ARG A 84 9.89 6.59 -3.99
N VAL A 85 9.35 7.29 -4.98
CA VAL A 85 9.10 6.70 -6.30
C VAL A 85 10.44 6.31 -6.89
N ILE A 86 10.57 5.05 -7.30
CA ILE A 86 11.79 4.50 -7.89
C ILE A 86 11.64 4.24 -9.39
N LYS A 87 10.41 3.96 -9.84
CA LYS A 87 10.12 3.69 -11.25
C LYS A 87 8.65 3.91 -11.55
N SER A 88 8.35 4.46 -12.72
CA SER A 88 6.99 4.54 -13.26
C SER A 88 6.78 3.47 -14.31
N ASP A 89 5.62 2.82 -14.29
CA ASP A 89 5.15 2.03 -15.42
C ASP A 89 4.23 2.89 -16.32
N PRO A 90 4.68 3.27 -17.54
CA PRO A 90 3.89 4.11 -18.43
C PRO A 90 2.68 3.41 -19.04
N ASN A 91 2.65 2.07 -19.02
CA ASN A 91 1.59 1.25 -19.63
C ASN A 91 0.70 0.59 -18.57
N TYR A 92 0.83 1.01 -17.31
CA TYR A 92 0.14 0.40 -16.20
C TYR A 92 -1.38 0.42 -16.38
N ASN A 93 -2.01 -0.74 -16.18
CA ASN A 93 -3.43 -0.87 -15.99
C ASN A 93 -3.69 -1.35 -14.56
N ARG A 94 -4.60 -0.68 -13.83
CA ARG A 94 -4.94 -1.09 -12.46
C ARG A 94 -5.48 -2.51 -12.33
N GLU A 95 -6.02 -3.09 -13.40
CA GLU A 95 -6.44 -4.49 -13.40
C GLU A 95 -5.26 -5.47 -13.42
N ASP A 96 -4.03 -5.02 -13.73
CA ASP A 96 -2.81 -5.82 -13.52
C ASP A 96 -2.62 -6.13 -12.02
N ALA A 97 -3.17 -5.29 -11.15
CA ALA A 97 -3.27 -5.49 -9.70
C ALA A 97 -4.63 -6.06 -9.27
N LYS A 98 -5.46 -6.53 -10.20
CA LYS A 98 -6.83 -7.02 -9.94
C LYS A 98 -7.65 -6.00 -9.13
N PHE A 99 -7.55 -4.72 -9.46
CA PHE A 99 -8.18 -3.64 -8.71
C PHE A 99 -9.69 -3.87 -8.47
N SER A 100 -10.40 -4.36 -9.49
CA SER A 100 -11.82 -4.71 -9.41
C SER A 100 -12.16 -5.78 -8.34
N GLN A 101 -11.17 -6.50 -7.82
CA GLN A 101 -11.33 -7.56 -6.82
C GLN A 101 -10.78 -7.18 -5.44
N ILE A 102 -10.12 -6.02 -5.29
CA ILE A 102 -9.57 -5.59 -4.00
C ILE A 102 -10.70 -5.29 -3.04
N LYS A 103 -10.67 -5.92 -1.87
CA LYS A 103 -11.66 -5.76 -0.80
C LYS A 103 -11.04 -5.01 0.39
N LEU A 104 -11.72 -3.97 0.86
CA LEU A 104 -11.41 -3.28 2.11
C LEU A 104 -12.68 -3.23 2.99
N GLY A 105 -12.58 -3.72 4.21
CA GLY A 105 -13.73 -3.93 5.10
C GLY A 105 -13.80 -2.93 6.25
N LYS A 106 -14.95 -2.28 6.41
CA LYS A 106 -15.31 -1.54 7.63
C LYS A 106 -16.35 -2.34 8.41
N TYR A 107 -15.93 -3.02 9.46
CA TYR A 107 -16.81 -3.81 10.33
C TYR A 107 -17.10 -3.05 11.64
N SER A 108 -18.29 -3.24 12.20
CA SER A 108 -18.70 -2.70 13.51
C SER A 108 -19.47 -3.76 14.29
N ASP A 109 -18.95 -4.16 15.46
CA ASP A 109 -19.66 -5.05 16.39
C ASP A 109 -20.88 -4.37 17.01
N ASP A 110 -20.78 -3.08 17.35
CA ASP A 110 -21.87 -2.31 17.95
C ASP A 110 -23.01 -2.06 16.95
N PHE A 111 -22.68 -1.92 15.66
CA PHE A 111 -23.65 -1.64 14.60
C PHE A 111 -23.41 -2.53 13.37
N PRO A 112 -23.73 -3.84 13.42
CA PRO A 112 -23.44 -4.76 12.32
C PRO A 112 -24.09 -4.36 10.99
N HIS A 113 -25.26 -3.72 11.02
CA HIS A 113 -25.97 -3.21 9.83
C HIS A 113 -25.26 -2.04 9.13
N LEU A 114 -24.27 -1.41 9.79
CA LEU A 114 -23.40 -0.39 9.21
C LEU A 114 -22.11 -0.98 8.63
N SER A 115 -21.91 -2.30 8.74
CA SER A 115 -20.74 -2.98 8.20
C SER A 115 -20.77 -2.96 6.67
N GLN A 116 -19.62 -2.64 6.10
CA GLN A 116 -19.48 -2.42 4.66
C GLN A 116 -18.17 -3.00 4.12
N ILE A 117 -18.19 -3.47 2.88
CA ILE A 117 -16.99 -3.81 2.13
C ILE A 117 -16.92 -2.91 0.89
N TRP A 118 -15.78 -2.26 0.73
CA TRP A 118 -15.39 -1.59 -0.48
C TRP A 118 -14.71 -2.58 -1.43
N ILE A 119 -15.20 -2.67 -2.68
CA ILE A 119 -14.70 -3.55 -3.73
C ILE A 119 -14.47 -2.72 -4.99
N GLY A 120 -13.22 -2.58 -5.43
CA GLY A 120 -12.88 -2.00 -6.74
C GLY A 120 -13.49 -0.62 -7.04
N GLY A 121 -13.69 0.21 -6.01
CA GLY A 121 -14.27 1.55 -6.14
C GLY A 121 -15.73 1.69 -5.71
N LYS A 122 -16.40 0.61 -5.30
CA LYS A 122 -17.80 0.62 -4.85
C LYS A 122 -17.95 0.05 -3.46
N THR A 123 -18.92 0.53 -2.70
CA THR A 123 -19.19 0.05 -1.32
C THR A 123 -20.48 -0.75 -1.29
N TYR A 124 -20.47 -1.86 -0.56
CA TYR A 124 -21.59 -2.79 -0.40
C TYR A 124 -21.85 -3.04 1.09
N PRO A 125 -23.10 -3.26 1.52
CA PRO A 125 -23.40 -3.81 2.83
C PRO A 125 -22.73 -5.19 2.99
N ALA A 126 -22.29 -5.53 4.21
CA ALA A 126 -21.58 -6.77 4.47
C ALA A 126 -21.99 -7.39 5.82
N SER A 127 -22.00 -8.71 5.86
CA SER A 127 -22.16 -9.54 7.06
C SER A 127 -20.80 -9.85 7.69
N LYS A 128 -20.78 -10.41 8.90
CA LYS A 128 -19.54 -10.77 9.61
C LYS A 128 -18.70 -11.76 8.82
N GLU A 129 -19.36 -12.70 8.14
CA GLU A 129 -18.75 -13.75 7.34
C GLU A 129 -17.97 -13.18 6.15
N ASP A 130 -18.39 -12.02 5.63
CA ASP A 130 -17.75 -11.37 4.48
C ASP A 130 -16.38 -10.74 4.82
N PHE A 131 -16.08 -10.53 6.11
CA PHE A 131 -14.82 -9.91 6.56
C PHE A 131 -13.67 -10.92 6.71
N LYS A 132 -13.91 -12.20 6.45
CA LYS A 132 -12.84 -13.21 6.46
C LYS A 132 -11.81 -12.88 5.38
N ASP A 133 -10.54 -12.77 5.80
CA ASP A 133 -9.39 -12.47 4.94
C ASP A 133 -9.49 -11.10 4.19
N VAL A 134 -10.28 -10.16 4.72
CA VAL A 134 -10.43 -8.80 4.18
C VAL A 134 -9.59 -7.82 4.99
N GLU A 135 -8.80 -6.99 4.30
CA GLU A 135 -8.06 -5.91 4.98
C GLU A 135 -9.03 -4.87 5.52
N PRO A 136 -8.78 -4.34 6.73
CA PRO A 136 -9.61 -3.27 7.26
C PRO A 136 -9.53 -2.03 6.35
N TYR A 137 -10.67 -1.39 6.13
CA TYR A 137 -10.74 -0.13 5.40
C TYR A 137 -10.34 1.02 6.32
N ILE A 138 -9.03 1.08 6.58
CA ILE A 138 -8.36 2.15 7.31
C ILE A 138 -7.48 2.90 6.32
N ILE A 139 -7.51 4.23 6.40
CA ILE A 139 -6.52 5.06 5.72
C ILE A 139 -5.31 5.12 6.65
N TYR A 140 -4.34 4.26 6.41
CA TYR A 140 -3.14 4.22 7.23
C TYR A 140 -2.31 5.49 7.06
N ALA A 141 -1.76 5.97 8.18
CA ALA A 141 -0.65 6.90 8.16
C ALA A 141 0.64 6.17 7.72
N PRO A 142 1.59 6.87 7.10
CA PRO A 142 2.82 6.23 6.58
C PRO A 142 3.60 5.48 7.65
N GLN A 143 3.71 6.06 8.85
CA GLN A 143 4.41 5.47 9.99
C GLN A 143 3.75 4.17 10.47
N GLN A 144 2.42 4.06 10.36
CA GLN A 144 1.71 2.83 10.72
C GLN A 144 2.04 1.70 9.73
N LEU A 145 2.12 2.01 8.43
CA LEU A 145 2.54 1.02 7.43
C LEU A 145 4.01 0.67 7.56
N GLU A 146 4.88 1.64 7.81
CA GLU A 146 6.30 1.39 8.08
C GLU A 146 6.49 0.45 9.27
N GLN A 147 5.74 0.66 10.35
CA GLN A 147 5.79 -0.22 11.51
C GLN A 147 5.26 -1.62 11.17
N ARG A 148 4.09 -1.70 10.52
CA ARG A 148 3.52 -2.97 10.05
C ARG A 148 4.50 -3.75 9.16
N LEU A 149 5.22 -3.07 8.27
CA LEU A 149 6.23 -3.67 7.41
C LEU A 149 7.41 -4.21 8.23
N ARG A 150 7.93 -3.43 9.19
CA ARG A 150 8.99 -3.90 10.09
C ARG A 150 8.56 -5.13 10.88
N ASP A 151 7.33 -5.13 11.41
CA ASP A 151 6.80 -6.24 12.22
C ASP A 151 6.67 -7.52 11.37
N ILE A 152 6.10 -7.43 10.16
CA ILE A 152 5.93 -8.59 9.26
C ILE A 152 7.28 -9.13 8.77
N LEU A 153 8.22 -8.24 8.47
CA LEU A 153 9.53 -8.60 7.92
C LEU A 153 10.58 -8.93 8.99
N ASN A 154 10.21 -8.87 10.28
CA ASN A 154 11.10 -9.06 11.43
C ASN A 154 12.35 -8.15 11.36
N ILE A 155 12.13 -6.85 11.13
CA ILE A 155 13.19 -5.84 11.07
C ILE A 155 13.21 -5.03 12.37
N ASP A 156 14.32 -5.15 13.10
CA ASP A 156 14.59 -4.47 14.37
C ASP A 156 14.99 -2.99 14.26
#